data_AF-A0A841JN97-F1
#
_entry.id   AF-A0A841JN97-F1
#
_cell.length_a   1.000
_cell.length_b   1.000
_cell.length_c   1.000
_cell.angle_alpha   90.00
_cell.angle_beta   90.00
_cell.angle_gamma   90.00
#
_symmetry.space_group_name_H-M   'P 1'
#
loop_
_entity.id
_entity.type
_entity.pdbx_description
1 polymer ?
#
loop_
_entity_poly.entity_id
_entity_poly.type
_entity_poly.pdbx_seq_one_letter_code
_entity_poly.pdbx_strand_id
1 'polypeptide(L)'
;MNGTGKNHPSAFLPTAILRRGRALLNQQCWLWGQDVKREEGNLLLAYGFDRLRPPAEESGSSQYTFCLSAGLHIRLWGFGIYFGGSHGVYLNRYDFTPRLAFFEDCWQSQAMTGLPRTQDLTLLPMALRWIGSYESWVAEIVGLSYREACLCGWKRRAATPAFIANAWRELAREIEACHTDAEIIPARQDEAAPTQMLTG
;
A
#
# COMPACT_ATOMS: atom_id res chain seq x y z
N MET A 1 33.45 -14.01 26.64
CA MET A 1 32.46 -14.69 25.76
C MET A 1 31.43 -13.64 25.38
N ASN A 2 31.61 -13.01 24.22
CA ASN A 2 30.77 -11.91 23.75
C ASN A 2 29.66 -12.47 22.85
N GLY A 3 28.42 -12.40 23.31
CA GLY A 3 27.23 -12.62 22.49
C GLY A 3 26.51 -11.30 22.30
N THR A 4 27.04 -10.40 21.47
CA THR A 4 26.32 -9.20 21.03
C THR A 4 25.51 -9.55 19.79
N GLY A 5 24.22 -9.82 19.99
CA GLY A 5 23.26 -9.87 18.91
C GLY A 5 23.28 -8.54 18.15
N LYS A 6 23.71 -8.58 16.89
CA LYS A 6 23.54 -7.46 15.97
C LYS A 6 22.05 -7.30 15.70
N ASN A 7 21.39 -6.38 16.39
CA ASN A 7 20.05 -5.93 16.02
C ASN A 7 20.18 -5.14 14.71
N HIS A 8 19.95 -5.83 13.59
CA HIS A 8 19.63 -5.14 12.34
C HIS A 8 18.26 -4.47 12.51
N PRO A 9 18.08 -3.19 12.10
CA PRO A 9 16.75 -2.61 12.00
C PRO A 9 15.91 -3.51 11.09
N SER A 10 14.76 -3.95 11.59
CA SER A 10 13.89 -4.91 10.90
C SER A 10 13.44 -4.31 9.57
N ALA A 11 14.00 -4.83 8.47
CA ALA A 11 13.76 -4.38 7.09
C ALA A 11 12.35 -4.73 6.55
N PHE A 12 11.38 -4.90 7.43
CA PHE A 12 9.99 -5.24 7.12
C PHE A 12 9.06 -4.43 8.00
N LEU A 13 7.88 -4.12 7.47
CA LEU A 13 6.83 -3.43 8.20
C LEU A 13 6.51 -4.16 9.53
N PRO A 14 6.38 -3.42 10.64
CA PRO A 14 5.90 -3.97 11.91
C PRO A 14 4.60 -4.76 11.74
N THR A 15 4.47 -5.88 12.47
CA THR A 15 3.28 -6.74 12.42
C THR A 15 1.98 -5.99 12.67
N ALA A 16 2.00 -4.95 13.51
CA ALA A 16 0.84 -4.09 13.76
C ALA A 16 0.38 -3.34 12.51
N ILE A 17 1.34 -2.76 11.75
CA ILE A 17 1.10 -2.08 10.48
C ILE A 17 0.56 -3.05 9.44
N LEU A 18 1.19 -4.23 9.28
CA LEU A 18 0.72 -5.27 8.35
C LEU A 18 -0.72 -5.70 8.67
N ARG A 19 -1.04 -5.93 9.94
CA ARG A 19 -2.38 -6.33 10.37
C ARG A 19 -3.43 -5.26 10.09
N ARG A 20 -3.11 -3.99 10.36
CA ARG A 20 -4.00 -2.85 10.12
C ARG A 20 -4.19 -2.62 8.61
N GLY A 21 -3.10 -2.59 7.86
CA GLY A 21 -3.13 -2.43 6.40
C GLY A 21 -3.91 -3.55 5.71
N ARG A 22 -3.75 -4.80 6.15
CA ARG A 22 -4.57 -5.92 5.66
C ARG A 22 -6.06 -5.70 5.88
N ALA A 23 -6.45 -5.25 7.07
CA ALA A 23 -7.85 -5.00 7.38
C ALA A 23 -8.40 -3.87 6.50
N LEU A 24 -7.65 -2.76 6.38
CA LEU A 24 -8.01 -1.61 5.56
C LEU A 24 -8.09 -1.97 4.07
N LEU A 25 -7.09 -2.64 3.50
CA LEU A 25 -7.06 -2.99 2.09
C LEU A 25 -8.17 -3.98 1.72
N ASN A 26 -8.47 -4.94 2.60
CA ASN A 26 -9.60 -5.84 2.37
C ASN A 26 -10.94 -5.10 2.31
N GLN A 27 -11.17 -4.14 3.21
CA GLN A 27 -12.33 -3.27 3.15
C GLN A 27 -12.31 -2.39 1.89
N GLN A 28 -11.15 -1.84 1.52
CA GLN A 28 -11.03 -0.95 0.36
C GLN A 28 -11.29 -1.67 -0.97
N CYS A 29 -10.78 -2.88 -1.15
CA CYS A 29 -11.12 -3.70 -2.32
C CYS A 29 -12.62 -4.03 -2.40
N TRP A 30 -13.29 -4.19 -1.25
CA TRP A 30 -14.75 -4.32 -1.23
C TRP A 30 -15.43 -3.02 -1.71
N LEU A 31 -15.00 -1.87 -1.20
CA LEU A 31 -15.53 -0.56 -1.59
C LEU A 31 -15.33 -0.27 -3.07
N TRP A 32 -14.15 -0.50 -3.63
CA TRP A 32 -13.93 -0.41 -5.08
C TRP A 32 -14.84 -1.35 -5.87
N GLY A 33 -15.12 -2.54 -5.33
CA GLY A 33 -16.10 -3.46 -5.92
C GLY A 33 -17.52 -2.88 -5.95
N GLN A 34 -17.92 -2.11 -4.94
CA GLN A 34 -19.21 -1.40 -4.92
C GLN A 34 -19.20 -0.20 -5.88
N ASP A 35 -18.08 0.55 -5.91
CA ASP A 35 -17.86 1.68 -6.82
C ASP A 35 -18.03 1.29 -8.29
N VAL A 36 -17.59 0.07 -8.64
CA VAL A 36 -17.71 -0.50 -9.99
C VAL A 36 -19.14 -0.96 -10.31
N LYS A 37 -19.87 -1.47 -9.32
CA LYS A 37 -21.22 -2.05 -9.47
C LYS A 37 -22.35 -1.04 -9.31
N ARG A 38 -22.01 0.19 -8.94
CA ARG A 38 -22.96 1.26 -8.69
C ARG A 38 -23.86 1.50 -9.92
N GLU A 39 -25.16 1.61 -9.67
CA GLU A 39 -26.19 1.71 -10.72
C GLU A 39 -26.07 3.01 -11.52
N GLU A 40 -25.74 4.12 -10.86
CA GLU A 40 -25.58 5.43 -11.48
C GLU A 40 -24.22 5.62 -12.14
N GLY A 41 -23.45 4.54 -12.30
CA GLY A 41 -22.18 4.52 -13.02
C GLY A 41 -20.97 4.21 -12.13
N ASN A 42 -19.90 3.81 -12.81
CA ASN A 42 -18.67 3.35 -12.20
C ASN A 42 -17.82 4.53 -11.70
N LEU A 43 -17.64 4.63 -10.38
CA LEU A 43 -16.89 5.75 -9.77
C LEU A 43 -15.40 5.73 -10.10
N LEU A 44 -14.78 4.57 -10.36
CA LEU A 44 -13.38 4.52 -10.81
C LEU A 44 -13.25 5.15 -12.20
N LEU A 45 -14.18 4.86 -13.11
CA LEU A 45 -14.18 5.48 -14.44
C LEU A 45 -14.45 6.99 -14.33
N ALA A 46 -15.40 7.41 -13.48
CA ALA A 46 -15.68 8.82 -13.24
C ALA A 46 -14.50 9.58 -12.61
N TYR A 47 -13.66 8.89 -11.83
CA TYR A 47 -12.42 9.44 -11.29
C TYR A 47 -11.32 9.61 -12.35
N GLY A 48 -11.43 8.92 -13.49
CA GLY A 48 -10.48 8.97 -14.60
C GLY A 48 -9.65 7.70 -14.79
N PHE A 49 -10.05 6.55 -14.22
CA PHE A 49 -9.42 5.27 -14.54
C PHE A 49 -9.81 4.78 -15.93
N ASP A 50 -8.85 4.19 -16.63
CA ASP A 50 -9.09 3.34 -17.78
C ASP A 50 -9.36 1.90 -17.31
N ARG A 51 -10.36 1.25 -17.91
CA ARG A 51 -10.67 -0.16 -17.63
C ARG A 51 -10.24 -1.04 -18.78
N LEU A 52 -9.37 -2.00 -18.47
CA LEU A 52 -9.05 -3.12 -19.35
C LEU A 52 -9.69 -4.40 -18.80
N ARG A 53 -10.34 -5.16 -19.68
CA ARG A 53 -10.93 -6.46 -19.34
C ARG A 53 -9.97 -7.59 -19.71
N PRO A 54 -10.03 -8.74 -19.02
CA PRO A 54 -9.30 -9.91 -19.47
C PRO A 54 -9.70 -10.26 -20.92
N PRO A 55 -8.77 -10.79 -21.72
CA PRO A 55 -9.07 -11.37 -23.01
C PRO A 55 -10.22 -12.38 -22.92
N ALA A 56 -10.98 -12.58 -23.99
CA ALA A 56 -12.20 -13.39 -23.98
C ALA A 56 -11.98 -14.84 -23.52
N GLU A 57 -10.77 -15.38 -23.71
CA GLU A 57 -10.38 -16.74 -23.33
C GLU A 57 -9.84 -16.84 -21.89
N GLU A 58 -9.64 -15.72 -21.21
CA GLU A 58 -9.07 -15.68 -19.87
C GLU A 58 -10.14 -15.34 -18.82
N SER A 59 -10.20 -16.16 -17.77
CA SER A 59 -10.93 -15.78 -16.56
C SER A 59 -10.08 -14.82 -15.72
N GLY A 60 -10.70 -13.80 -15.12
CA GLY A 60 -9.97 -12.87 -14.27
C GLY A 60 -10.74 -11.64 -13.85
N SER A 61 -10.05 -10.77 -13.11
CA SER A 61 -10.55 -9.47 -12.70
C SER A 61 -10.28 -8.42 -13.78
N SER A 62 -11.22 -7.50 -14.01
CA SER A 62 -10.89 -6.29 -14.77
C SER A 62 -9.79 -5.50 -14.04
N GLN A 63 -8.95 -4.85 -14.84
CA GLN A 63 -7.85 -4.02 -14.41
C GLN A 63 -8.25 -2.55 -14.61
N TYR A 64 -8.15 -1.75 -13.55
CA TYR A 64 -8.37 -0.31 -13.63
C TYR A 64 -7.03 0.39 -13.49
N THR A 65 -6.61 1.16 -14.50
CA THR A 65 -5.35 1.93 -14.46
C THR A 65 -5.61 3.43 -14.44
N PHE A 66 -4.94 4.15 -13.54
CA PHE A 66 -4.94 5.61 -13.46
C PHE A 66 -3.51 6.13 -13.62
N CYS A 67 -3.32 7.11 -14.49
CA CYS A 67 -2.03 7.76 -14.73
C CYS A 67 -1.91 9.00 -13.84
N LEU A 68 -1.00 9.00 -12.87
CA LEU A 68 -0.78 10.14 -11.98
C LEU A 68 0.11 11.19 -12.64
N SER A 69 1.13 10.73 -13.35
CA SER A 69 2.09 11.55 -14.10
C SER A 69 2.77 10.69 -15.15
N ALA A 70 3.62 11.30 -15.99
CA ALA A 70 4.40 10.56 -16.97
C ALA A 70 5.28 9.50 -16.29
N GLY A 71 4.85 8.23 -16.36
CA GLY A 71 5.56 7.08 -15.80
C GLY A 71 5.22 6.73 -14.35
N LEU A 72 4.12 7.26 -13.77
CA LEU A 72 3.62 6.80 -12.47
C LEU A 72 2.14 6.42 -12.57
N HIS A 73 1.85 5.16 -12.22
CA HIS A 73 0.55 4.55 -12.41
C HIS A 73 0.03 3.94 -11.12
N ILE A 74 -1.29 3.96 -11.00
CA ILE A 74 -2.04 3.13 -10.06
C ILE A 74 -2.82 2.11 -10.85
N ARG A 75 -2.79 0.87 -10.36
CA ARG A 75 -3.55 -0.21 -10.95
C ARG A 75 -4.30 -0.97 -9.87
N LEU A 76 -5.60 -1.13 -10.08
CA LEU A 76 -6.53 -1.74 -9.13
C LEU A 76 -7.15 -3.01 -9.70
N TRP A 77 -7.29 -4.00 -8.82
CA TRP A 77 -8.05 -5.22 -9.06
C TRP A 77 -8.91 -5.56 -7.84
N GLY A 78 -9.80 -6.54 -7.98
CA GLY A 78 -10.52 -7.12 -6.85
C GLY A 78 -9.62 -7.80 -5.80
N PHE A 79 -8.36 -8.05 -6.13
CA PHE A 79 -7.37 -8.75 -5.32
C PHE A 79 -6.20 -7.89 -4.82
N GLY A 80 -6.11 -6.61 -5.18
CA GLY A 80 -5.00 -5.76 -4.72
C GLY A 80 -4.83 -4.46 -5.47
N ILE A 81 -3.69 -3.82 -5.18
CA ILE A 81 -3.26 -2.54 -5.78
C ILE A 81 -1.80 -2.63 -6.17
N TYR A 82 -1.46 -2.02 -7.30
CA TYR A 82 -0.11 -1.71 -7.73
C TYR A 82 0.08 -0.19 -7.79
N PHE A 83 1.26 0.29 -7.39
CA PHE A 83 1.67 1.69 -7.51
C PHE A 83 3.13 1.76 -7.97
N GLY A 84 3.40 2.42 -9.08
CA GLY A 84 4.76 2.56 -9.62
C GLY A 84 4.81 2.89 -11.10
N GLY A 85 6.04 2.90 -11.64
CA GLY A 85 6.31 3.15 -13.05
C GLY A 85 6.45 1.85 -13.83
N SER A 86 7.62 1.59 -14.43
CA SER A 86 7.93 0.28 -14.99
C SER A 86 8.08 -0.80 -13.90
N HIS A 87 8.47 -0.38 -12.70
CA HIS A 87 8.57 -1.19 -11.50
C HIS A 87 7.84 -0.45 -10.37
N GLY A 88 7.26 -1.21 -9.45
CA GLY A 88 6.46 -0.64 -8.38
C GLY A 88 6.20 -1.59 -7.24
N VAL A 89 5.38 -1.12 -6.30
CA VAL A 89 4.92 -1.89 -5.16
C VAL A 89 3.53 -2.46 -5.44
N TYR A 90 3.39 -3.77 -5.24
CA TYR A 90 2.11 -4.46 -5.21
C TYR A 90 1.74 -4.83 -3.76
N LEU A 91 0.46 -4.64 -3.43
CA LEU A 91 -0.15 -5.07 -2.17
C LEU A 91 -1.31 -6.00 -2.47
N ASN A 92 -1.22 -7.23 -1.94
CA ASN A 92 -2.33 -8.17 -1.98
C ASN A 92 -3.37 -7.82 -0.91
N ARG A 93 -4.65 -7.89 -1.30
CA ARG A 93 -5.83 -7.65 -0.47
C ARG A 93 -5.81 -8.37 0.88
N TYR A 94 -5.25 -9.57 0.95
CA TYR A 94 -5.37 -10.47 2.10
C TYR A 94 -4.11 -10.56 2.97
N ASP A 95 -2.95 -10.07 2.52
CA ASP A 95 -1.71 -10.11 3.31
C ASP A 95 -1.07 -8.73 3.56
N PHE A 96 -1.36 -7.73 2.70
CA PHE A 96 -0.77 -6.38 2.75
C PHE A 96 0.77 -6.37 2.78
N THR A 97 1.41 -7.44 2.30
CA THR A 97 2.86 -7.52 2.26
C THR A 97 3.36 -6.82 0.98
N PRO A 98 4.21 -5.78 1.09
CA PRO A 98 4.78 -5.11 -0.07
C PRO A 98 5.62 -6.08 -0.91
N ARG A 99 5.31 -6.15 -2.21
CA ARG A 99 6.05 -6.96 -3.18
C ARG A 99 6.49 -6.11 -4.36
N LEU A 100 7.69 -6.37 -4.85
CA LEU A 100 8.17 -5.76 -6.08
C LEU A 100 7.41 -6.37 -7.26
N ALA A 101 6.84 -5.52 -8.10
CA ALA A 101 6.07 -5.92 -9.28
C ALA A 101 6.50 -5.11 -10.49
N PHE A 102 6.36 -5.70 -11.67
CA PHE A 102 6.53 -5.04 -12.96
C PHE A 102 5.18 -4.52 -13.46
N PHE A 103 5.22 -3.48 -14.28
CA PHE A 103 4.02 -2.94 -14.90
C PHE A 103 3.60 -3.77 -16.11
N GLU A 104 2.92 -4.88 -15.82
CA GLU A 104 2.41 -5.82 -16.80
C GLU A 104 0.94 -6.09 -16.55
N ASP A 105 0.20 -6.35 -17.63
CA ASP A 105 -1.21 -6.70 -17.54
C ASP A 105 -1.37 -8.03 -16.80
N CYS A 106 -2.31 -8.04 -15.87
CA CYS A 106 -2.51 -9.17 -14.98
C CYS A 106 -3.99 -9.34 -14.68
N TRP A 107 -4.50 -10.55 -14.88
CA TRP A 107 -5.92 -10.86 -14.73
C TRP A 107 -6.20 -11.73 -13.50
N GLN A 108 -5.17 -12.41 -12.99
CA GLN A 108 -5.30 -13.43 -11.95
C GLN A 108 -4.35 -13.15 -10.79
N SER A 109 -4.86 -13.31 -9.56
CA SER A 109 -4.06 -13.07 -8.36
C SER A 109 -2.87 -14.03 -8.23
N GLN A 110 -2.98 -15.23 -8.83
CA GLN A 110 -1.95 -16.26 -8.86
C GLN A 110 -0.66 -15.79 -9.53
N ALA A 111 -0.74 -14.93 -10.55
CA ALA A 111 0.44 -14.34 -11.18
C ALA A 111 1.23 -13.45 -10.19
N MET A 112 0.58 -12.98 -9.11
CA MET A 112 1.15 -12.06 -8.13
C MET A 112 1.62 -12.76 -6.84
N THR A 113 1.30 -14.03 -6.62
CA THR A 113 1.60 -14.72 -5.34
C THR A 113 3.09 -15.06 -5.17
N GLY A 114 3.83 -15.19 -6.28
CA GLY A 114 5.26 -15.49 -6.30
C GLY A 114 6.19 -14.27 -6.27
N LEU A 115 5.65 -13.05 -6.32
CA LEU A 115 6.47 -11.84 -6.40
C LEU A 115 7.34 -11.66 -5.15
N PRO A 116 8.61 -11.25 -5.30
CA PRO A 116 9.52 -11.07 -4.18
C PRO A 116 9.03 -9.95 -3.27
N ARG A 117 9.17 -10.14 -1.96
CA ARG A 117 8.91 -9.07 -0.98
C ARG A 117 9.91 -7.95 -1.21
N THR A 118 9.45 -6.71 -1.14
CA THR A 118 10.34 -5.53 -1.21
C THR A 118 10.52 -4.91 0.17
N GLN A 119 11.75 -4.43 0.41
CA GLN A 119 12.09 -3.60 1.57
C GLN A 119 12.15 -2.12 1.19
N ASP A 120 12.20 -1.81 -0.10
CA ASP A 120 11.96 -0.47 -0.62
C ASP A 120 10.46 -0.19 -0.52
N LEU A 121 10.10 0.62 0.48
CA LEU A 121 8.72 1.06 0.70
C LEU A 121 8.54 2.54 0.33
N THR A 122 9.47 3.16 -0.40
CA THR A 122 9.40 4.60 -0.71
C THR A 122 8.10 4.98 -1.41
N LEU A 123 7.58 4.10 -2.27
CA LEU A 123 6.31 4.30 -2.97
C LEU A 123 5.06 3.98 -2.13
N LEU A 124 5.22 3.26 -1.02
CA LEU A 124 4.09 2.74 -0.26
C LEU A 124 3.27 3.87 0.41
N PRO A 125 3.85 4.82 1.17
CA PRO A 125 3.08 5.93 1.73
C PRO A 125 2.35 6.75 0.67
N MET A 126 2.96 6.96 -0.52
CA MET A 126 2.31 7.63 -1.64
C MET A 126 1.07 6.88 -2.12
N ALA A 127 1.16 5.56 -2.29
CA ALA A 127 0.03 4.72 -2.64
C ALA A 127 -1.11 4.84 -1.61
N LEU A 128 -0.78 4.77 -0.32
CA LEU A 128 -1.78 4.86 0.75
C LEU A 128 -2.44 6.24 0.82
N ARG A 129 -1.67 7.32 0.65
CA ARG A 129 -2.20 8.69 0.58
C ARG A 129 -3.11 8.88 -0.63
N TRP A 130 -2.81 8.24 -1.75
CA TRP A 130 -3.71 8.25 -2.90
C TRP A 130 -5.05 7.59 -2.57
N ILE A 131 -5.05 6.41 -1.93
CA ILE A 131 -6.30 5.74 -1.52
C ILE A 131 -7.12 6.68 -0.61
N GLY A 132 -6.47 7.33 0.35
CA GLY A 132 -7.13 8.31 1.21
C GLY A 132 -7.72 9.50 0.44
N SER A 133 -7.05 9.95 -0.62
CA SER A 133 -7.51 11.05 -1.47
C SER A 133 -8.69 10.64 -2.35
N TYR A 134 -8.66 9.43 -2.90
CA TYR A 134 -9.79 8.83 -3.61
C TYR A 134 -11.03 8.74 -2.70
N GLU A 135 -10.88 8.25 -1.47
CA GLU A 135 -12.00 8.13 -0.54
C GLU A 135 -12.57 9.49 -0.10
N SER A 136 -11.72 10.52 0.02
CA SER A 136 -12.21 11.89 0.23
C SER A 136 -13.02 12.40 -0.95
N TRP A 137 -12.56 12.16 -2.18
CA TRP A 137 -13.30 12.51 -3.39
C TRP A 137 -14.64 11.77 -3.49
N VAL A 138 -14.69 10.47 -3.18
CA VAL A 138 -15.95 9.72 -3.18
C VAL A 138 -16.94 10.33 -2.18
N ALA A 139 -16.48 10.66 -0.97
CA ALA A 139 -17.33 11.30 0.04
C ALA A 139 -17.84 12.67 -0.42
N GLU A 140 -17.05 13.42 -1.19
CA GLU A 140 -17.45 14.71 -1.76
C GLU A 140 -18.50 14.56 -2.87
N ILE A 141 -18.34 13.59 -3.77
CA ILE A 141 -19.20 13.44 -4.95
C ILE A 141 -20.53 12.74 -4.65
N VAL A 142 -20.52 11.70 -3.80
CA VAL A 142 -21.72 10.87 -3.53
C VAL A 142 -22.13 10.84 -2.06
N GLY A 143 -21.40 11.52 -1.18
CA GLY A 143 -21.73 11.62 0.24
C GLY A 143 -21.28 10.41 1.09
N LEU A 144 -21.25 10.61 2.41
CA LEU A 144 -20.88 9.56 3.37
C LEU A 144 -21.90 8.43 3.46
N SER A 145 -23.18 8.72 3.24
CA SER A 145 -24.28 7.74 3.27
C SER A 145 -24.08 6.64 2.24
N TYR A 146 -23.43 6.93 1.11
CA TYR A 146 -23.06 5.92 0.12
C TYR A 146 -22.11 4.87 0.72
N ARG A 147 -21.08 5.29 1.45
CA ARG A 147 -20.13 4.38 2.11
C ARG A 147 -20.79 3.62 3.27
N GLU A 148 -21.73 4.23 3.97
CA GLU A 148 -22.57 3.55 4.97
C GLU A 148 -23.37 2.40 4.34
N ALA A 149 -24.03 2.66 3.22
CA ALA A 149 -24.77 1.66 2.46
C ALA A 149 -23.86 0.54 1.94
N CYS A 150 -22.71 0.89 1.36
CA CYS A 150 -21.71 -0.08 0.87
C CYS A 150 -21.19 -1.01 1.98
N LEU A 151 -21.10 -0.51 3.21
CA LEU A 151 -20.62 -1.27 4.36
C LEU A 151 -21.76 -1.89 5.18
N CYS A 152 -23.03 -1.67 4.81
CA CYS A 152 -24.17 -2.32 5.44
C CYS A 152 -24.03 -3.84 5.31
N GLY A 153 -24.10 -4.57 6.42
CA GLY A 153 -23.88 -6.03 6.44
C GLY A 153 -22.43 -6.49 6.29
N TRP A 154 -21.45 -5.61 6.04
CA TRP A 154 -20.03 -5.98 6.02
C TRP A 154 -19.51 -6.20 7.45
N LYS A 155 -19.29 -7.46 7.81
CA LYS A 155 -19.01 -7.87 9.21
C LYS A 155 -17.66 -7.42 9.78
N ARG A 156 -16.67 -7.12 8.95
CA ARG A 156 -15.29 -6.81 9.38
C ARG A 156 -14.87 -5.42 8.91
N ARG A 157 -15.49 -4.39 9.51
CA ARG A 157 -15.15 -3.00 9.24
C ARG A 157 -13.81 -2.67 9.90
N ALA A 158 -12.85 -2.23 9.08
CA ALA A 158 -11.55 -1.74 9.53
C ALA A 158 -11.59 -0.23 9.87
N ALA A 159 -12.45 0.52 9.18
CA ALA A 159 -12.71 1.93 9.45
C ALA A 159 -14.18 2.26 9.15
N THR A 160 -14.76 3.19 9.90
CA THR A 160 -16.11 3.72 9.62
C THR A 160 -16.03 4.73 8.47
N PRO A 161 -17.14 4.94 7.71
CA PRO A 161 -17.18 5.82 6.53
C PRO A 161 -16.46 7.17 6.69
N ALA A 162 -16.74 7.91 7.75
CA ALA A 162 -16.13 9.21 8.02
C ALA A 162 -14.59 9.17 8.22
N PHE A 163 -14.04 8.01 8.53
CA PHE A 163 -12.63 7.84 8.91
C PHE A 163 -11.80 7.03 7.91
N ILE A 164 -12.40 6.47 6.84
CA ILE A 164 -11.66 5.64 5.87
C ILE A 164 -10.48 6.41 5.28
N ALA A 165 -10.73 7.62 4.79
CA ALA A 165 -9.70 8.47 4.19
C ALA A 165 -8.57 8.79 5.17
N ASN A 166 -8.90 9.13 6.42
CA ASN A 166 -7.91 9.44 7.44
C ASN A 166 -7.12 8.19 7.89
N ALA A 167 -7.78 7.03 8.00
CA ALA A 167 -7.12 5.78 8.39
C ALA A 167 -6.00 5.39 7.42
N TRP A 168 -6.17 5.65 6.12
CA TRP A 168 -5.12 5.46 5.11
C TRP A 168 -3.98 6.46 5.25
N ARG A 169 -4.29 7.74 5.47
CA ARG A 169 -3.27 8.79 5.67
C ARG A 169 -2.46 8.58 6.95
N GLU A 170 -3.09 8.10 8.01
CA GLU A 170 -2.40 7.71 9.25
C GLU A 170 -1.45 6.54 9.03
N LEU A 171 -1.92 5.49 8.35
CA LEU A 171 -1.07 4.34 8.05
C LEU A 171 0.15 4.74 7.19
N ALA A 172 -0.04 5.67 6.25
CA ALA A 172 1.06 6.23 5.47
C ALA A 172 2.10 6.94 6.37
N ARG A 173 1.65 7.80 7.29
CA ARG A 173 2.53 8.50 8.25
C ARG A 173 3.28 7.55 9.16
N GLU A 174 2.62 6.49 9.64
CA GLU A 174 3.25 5.48 10.49
C GLU A 174 4.38 4.74 9.76
N ILE A 175 4.19 4.42 8.48
CA ILE A 175 5.23 3.77 7.66
C ILE A 175 6.41 4.71 7.44
N GLU A 176 6.17 5.99 7.14
CA GLU A 176 7.22 7.01 6.98
C GLU A 176 8.05 7.18 8.28
N ALA A 177 7.39 7.20 9.44
CA ALA A 177 8.06 7.29 10.74
C ALA A 177 8.96 6.07 11.01
N CYS A 178 8.48 4.86 10.71
CA CYS A 178 9.28 3.63 10.85
C CYS A 178 10.54 3.61 9.98
N HIS A 179 10.52 4.27 8.82
CA HIS A 179 11.69 4.40 7.96
C HIS A 179 12.72 5.41 8.48
N THR A 180 12.25 6.52 9.06
CA THR A 180 13.13 7.57 9.59
C THR A 180 13.89 7.09 10.82
N ASP A 181 13.23 6.35 11.72
CA ASP A 181 13.86 5.81 12.95
C ASP A 181 14.92 4.74 12.65
N ALA A 182 14.89 4.10 11.48
CA ALA A 182 15.89 3.11 11.07
C ALA A 182 17.20 3.74 10.59
N GLU A 183 17.19 5.00 10.15
CA GLU A 183 18.37 5.72 9.65
C GLU A 183 19.13 6.46 10.76
N ILE A 184 18.53 6.66 11.94
CA ILE A 184 19.17 7.31 13.09
C ILE A 184 19.81 6.25 14.00
N ILE A 185 20.88 5.62 13.53
CA ILE A 185 21.87 4.98 14.42
C ILE A 185 23.06 5.93 14.49
N PRO A 186 23.29 6.68 15.59
CA PRO A 186 24.48 7.49 15.71
C PRO A 186 25.71 6.58 15.65
N ALA A 187 26.66 6.93 14.78
CA ALA A 187 27.94 6.27 14.70
C ALA A 187 28.55 6.19 16.11
N ARG A 188 28.89 4.97 16.55
CA ARG A 188 29.77 4.79 17.70
C ARG A 188 31.04 5.59 17.42
N GLN A 189 31.32 6.59 18.24
CA GLN A 189 32.65 7.14 18.35
C GLN A 189 33.50 6.06 19.02
N ASP A 190 34.22 5.28 18.21
CA ASP A 190 35.33 4.48 18.71
C ASP A 190 36.42 5.47 19.14
N GLU A 191 36.55 5.70 20.44
CA GLU A 191 37.76 6.26 21.04
C GLU A 191 38.92 5.26 20.81
N ALA A 192 39.62 5.44 19.69
CA ALA A 192 40.96 4.92 19.52
C ALA A 192 41.93 5.87 20.23
N ALA A 193 42.38 5.47 21.43
CA ALA A 193 43.54 6.06 22.07
C ALA A 193 44.80 5.89 21.19
N PRO A 194 45.64 6.93 21.02
CA PRO A 194 47.01 6.72 20.62
C PRO A 194 47.89 6.56 21.87
N THR A 195 48.39 5.34 22.04
CA THR A 195 49.68 5.06 22.68
C THR A 195 50.74 5.99 22.10
N GLN A 196 51.36 6.82 22.94
CA GLN A 196 52.71 7.33 22.71
C GLN A 196 53.62 6.87 23.84
N MET A 197 54.56 5.99 23.47
CA MET A 197 55.76 5.66 24.22
C MET A 197 56.93 6.45 23.63
N LEU A 198 57.91 6.77 24.49
CA LEU A 198 59.27 7.29 24.23
C LEU A 198 59.31 8.81 23.92
N THR A 199 60.10 9.67 24.57
CA THR A 199 61.46 9.55 25.15
C THR A 199 61.72 10.76 26.08
N GLY A 200 62.51 10.58 27.14
CA GLY A 200 62.98 11.63 28.04
C GLY A 200 63.32 11.13 29.43
#